data_AF-A0A177NNZ9-F1
#
_entry.id   AF-A0A177NNZ9-F1
#
_cell.length_a   1.000
_cell.length_b   1.000
_cell.length_c   1.000
_cell.angle_alpha   90.00
_cell.angle_beta   90.00
_cell.angle_gamma   90.00
#
_symmetry.space_group_name_H-M   'P 1'
#
loop_
_entity.id
_entity.type
_entity.pdbx_description
1 polymer ?
#
loop_
_entity_poly.entity_id
_entity_poly.type
_entity_poly.pdbx_seq_one_letter_code
_entity_poly.pdbx_strand_id
1 'polypeptide(L)'
;MKRRFVFSVVLAAASAPGFAADSLAATFGSVVSANGSSQLPQAVRGRWQHLGSWQVADPNAPGHGFHDVYTQPEAAAYYRRHGRFPDGAVLVKEIRAIRHAQLTTGAADYAGDAKVWFVMVKDAIGRFAGHRDWEDGRGQSFRLSDLLGESGTGAAGKPGRCRRCLRYYSARSGCFR
;
A
#
# COMPACT_ATOMS: atom_id res chain seq x y z
N MET A 1 10.38 -31.81 61.11
CA MET A 1 10.78 -30.78 60.13
C MET A 1 10.32 -31.21 58.73
N LYS A 2 9.35 -30.52 58.11
CA LYS A 2 8.92 -30.76 56.72
C LYS A 2 9.04 -29.45 55.95
N ARG A 3 10.07 -29.31 55.11
CA ARG A 3 10.29 -28.13 54.25
C ARG A 3 9.35 -28.23 53.05
N ARG A 4 8.40 -27.30 52.94
CA ARG A 4 7.57 -27.13 51.74
C ARG A 4 8.35 -26.25 50.76
N PHE A 5 8.78 -26.83 49.65
CA PHE A 5 9.30 -26.06 48.51
C PHE A 5 8.10 -25.50 47.73
N VAL A 6 7.98 -24.17 47.72
CA VAL A 6 7.03 -23.47 46.84
C VAL A 6 7.77 -23.21 45.53
N PHE A 7 7.38 -23.92 44.47
CA PHE A 7 7.83 -23.61 43.11
C PHE A 7 6.99 -22.46 42.56
N SER A 8 7.57 -21.27 42.51
CA SER A 8 6.98 -20.13 41.80
C SER A 8 7.17 -20.34 40.30
N VAL A 9 6.07 -20.60 39.59
CA VAL A 9 6.05 -20.59 38.11
C VAL A 9 6.05 -19.13 37.66
N VAL A 10 7.19 -18.63 37.18
CA VAL A 10 7.28 -17.33 36.51
C VAL A 10 6.81 -17.53 35.07
N LEU A 11 5.60 -17.08 34.77
CA LEU A 11 5.05 -17.05 33.41
C LEU A 11 5.71 -15.90 32.64
N ALA A 12 6.76 -16.21 31.87
CA ALA A 12 7.35 -15.24 30.95
C ALA A 12 6.37 -14.93 29.82
N ALA A 13 5.74 -13.76 29.87
CA ALA A 13 4.97 -13.23 28.75
C ALA A 13 5.94 -12.97 27.58
N ALA A 14 5.97 -13.88 26.61
CA ALA A 14 6.68 -13.66 25.37
C ALA A 14 5.96 -12.54 24.60
N SER A 15 6.54 -11.34 24.62
CA SER A 15 6.15 -10.24 23.76
C SER A 15 6.38 -10.68 22.31
N ALA A 16 5.33 -11.12 21.61
CA ALA A 16 5.38 -11.19 20.16
C ALA A 16 5.78 -9.78 19.68
N PRO A 17 6.80 -9.62 18.81
CA PRO A 17 7.13 -8.32 18.24
C PRO A 17 5.88 -7.82 17.52
N GLY A 18 5.16 -6.92 18.18
CA GLY A 18 3.91 -6.38 17.69
C GLY A 18 4.14 -5.67 16.37
N PHE A 19 3.18 -5.83 15.47
CA PHE A 19 3.02 -5.27 14.13
C PHE A 19 3.01 -3.72 14.06
N ALA A 20 3.71 -3.04 14.97
CA ALA A 20 3.64 -1.61 15.21
C ALA A 20 3.90 -0.76 13.95
N ALA A 21 4.78 -1.23 13.05
CA ALA A 21 5.14 -0.50 11.83
C ALA A 21 4.00 -0.37 10.79
N ASP A 22 2.99 -1.24 10.83
CA ASP A 22 1.82 -1.22 9.93
C ASP A 22 0.58 -0.58 10.58
N SER A 23 0.70 0.01 11.77
CA SER A 23 -0.44 0.70 12.41
C SER A 23 -0.69 2.07 11.77
N LEU A 24 -1.94 2.56 11.85
CA LEU A 24 -2.28 3.91 11.38
C LEU A 24 -1.42 4.99 12.05
N ALA A 25 -1.15 4.82 13.35
CA ALA A 25 -0.35 5.75 14.15
C ALA A 25 1.12 5.81 13.72
N ALA A 26 1.68 4.69 13.24
CA ALA A 26 3.07 4.62 12.83
C ALA A 26 3.33 5.13 11.41
N THR A 27 2.30 5.30 10.58
CA THR A 27 2.42 5.71 9.17
C THR A 27 3.35 6.91 8.97
N PHE A 28 3.21 7.95 9.80
CA PHE A 28 4.05 9.15 9.79
C PHE A 28 5.35 8.95 10.59
N GLY A 29 6.14 7.99 10.13
CA GLY A 29 7.44 7.62 10.69
C GLY A 29 7.95 6.32 10.08
N SER A 30 7.04 5.39 9.74
CA SER A 30 7.36 4.12 9.09
C SER A 30 7.17 4.13 7.57
N VAL A 31 6.15 4.83 7.05
CA VAL A 31 5.83 4.90 5.61
C VAL A 31 6.14 6.28 5.05
N VAL A 32 5.94 7.32 5.84
CA VAL A 32 6.22 8.71 5.49
C VAL A 32 7.29 9.25 6.44
N SER A 33 8.40 9.73 5.89
CA SER A 33 9.45 10.39 6.68
C SER A 33 9.01 11.79 7.13
N ALA A 34 9.73 12.35 8.11
CA ALA A 34 9.45 13.68 8.66
C ALA A 34 9.42 14.82 7.62
N ASN A 35 10.09 14.66 6.48
CA ASN A 35 10.08 15.63 5.37
C ASN A 35 8.93 15.42 4.37
N GLY A 36 8.02 14.45 4.61
CA GLY A 36 6.87 14.18 3.74
C GLY A 36 7.16 13.25 2.56
N SER A 37 8.35 12.64 2.48
CA SER A 37 8.64 11.62 1.47
C SER A 37 8.07 10.27 1.91
N SER A 38 7.37 9.57 1.02
CA SER A 38 6.88 8.22 1.30
C SER A 38 7.90 7.15 0.89
N GLN A 39 7.73 5.93 1.38
CA GLN A 39 8.45 4.73 0.95
C GLN A 39 7.50 3.54 0.82
N LEU A 40 7.87 2.54 0.02
CA LEU A 40 7.07 1.32 -0.12
C LEU A 40 7.11 0.52 1.19
N PRO A 41 5.97 0.22 1.83
CA PRO A 41 5.93 -0.64 3.00
C PRO A 41 6.40 -2.06 2.65
N GLN A 42 7.04 -2.76 3.59
CA GLN A 42 7.52 -4.11 3.36
C GLN A 42 6.40 -5.14 3.48
N ALA A 43 6.53 -6.25 2.74
CA ALA A 43 5.66 -7.43 2.87
C ALA A 43 4.15 -7.16 2.74
N VAL A 44 3.76 -6.16 1.94
CA VAL A 44 2.37 -5.72 1.73
C VAL A 44 1.46 -6.88 1.35
N ARG A 45 1.88 -7.74 0.40
CA ARG A 45 1.08 -8.89 -0.08
C ARG A 45 0.74 -9.92 1.00
N GLY A 46 1.62 -10.09 1.99
CA GLY A 46 1.45 -11.09 3.04
C GLY A 46 0.85 -10.53 4.34
N ARG A 47 0.84 -9.21 4.51
CA ARG A 47 0.49 -8.56 5.79
C ARG A 47 -0.71 -7.63 5.70
N TRP A 48 -0.95 -7.03 4.54
CA TRP A 48 -1.97 -6.01 4.39
C TRP A 48 -3.25 -6.61 3.80
N GLN A 49 -4.38 -5.97 4.09
CA GLN A 49 -5.67 -6.38 3.56
C GLN A 49 -5.72 -6.07 2.07
N HIS A 50 -5.83 -7.10 1.24
CA HIS A 50 -6.17 -6.95 -0.17
C HIS A 50 -7.61 -6.41 -0.30
N LEU A 51 -7.76 -5.37 -1.10
CA LEU A 51 -9.03 -4.68 -1.34
C LEU A 51 -9.67 -5.08 -2.67
N GLY A 52 -8.89 -5.61 -3.61
CA GLY A 52 -9.39 -6.05 -4.90
C GLY A 52 -8.32 -6.08 -5.98
N SER A 53 -8.65 -6.81 -7.05
CA SER A 53 -7.81 -6.97 -8.23
C SER A 53 -8.58 -6.65 -9.51
N TRP A 54 -7.87 -6.16 -10.53
CA TRP A 54 -8.41 -6.07 -11.89
C TRP A 54 -7.30 -6.12 -12.93
N GLN A 55 -7.64 -6.51 -14.15
CA GLN A 55 -6.72 -6.51 -15.28
C GLN A 55 -7.06 -5.37 -16.24
N VAL A 56 -6.02 -4.69 -16.72
CA VAL A 56 -6.10 -3.79 -17.88
C VAL A 56 -5.42 -4.52 -19.03
N ALA A 57 -6.21 -5.09 -19.93
CA ALA A 57 -5.73 -5.99 -20.98
C ALA A 57 -5.19 -5.28 -22.23
N ASP A 58 -5.61 -4.03 -22.50
CA ASP A 58 -5.12 -3.28 -23.65
C ASP A 58 -3.63 -2.97 -23.50
N PRO A 59 -2.75 -3.48 -24.37
CA PRO A 59 -1.31 -3.27 -24.27
C PRO A 59 -0.89 -1.81 -24.47
N ASN A 60 -1.75 -0.98 -25.06
CA ASN A 60 -1.50 0.44 -25.27
C ASN A 60 -2.02 1.32 -24.12
N ALA A 61 -2.74 0.75 -23.16
CA ALA A 61 -3.23 1.50 -22.02
C ALA A 61 -2.07 1.95 -21.12
N PRO A 62 -2.08 3.20 -20.60
CA PRO A 62 -1.03 3.69 -19.69
C PRO A 62 -0.85 2.86 -18.41
N GLY A 63 -1.86 2.06 -18.06
CA GLY A 63 -1.81 1.13 -16.93
C GLY A 63 -1.96 -0.32 -17.35
N HIS A 64 -1.49 -0.73 -18.53
CA HIS A 64 -1.53 -2.13 -18.95
C HIS A 64 -0.88 -3.05 -17.91
N GLY A 65 -1.64 -4.04 -17.42
CA GLY A 65 -1.16 -4.99 -16.41
C GLY A 65 -2.26 -5.52 -15.50
N PHE A 66 -1.85 -6.32 -14.52
CA PHE A 66 -2.69 -6.83 -13.44
C PHE A 66 -2.52 -5.95 -12.20
N HIS A 67 -3.62 -5.44 -11.66
CA HIS A 67 -3.62 -4.46 -10.59
C HIS A 67 -4.09 -5.11 -9.30
N ASP A 68 -3.33 -4.91 -8.23
CA ASP A 68 -3.74 -5.29 -6.87
C ASP A 68 -3.68 -4.06 -5.97
N VAL A 69 -4.64 -3.92 -5.07
CA VAL A 69 -4.69 -2.83 -4.08
C VAL A 69 -4.74 -3.40 -2.68
N TYR A 70 -3.95 -2.82 -1.79
CA TYR A 70 -3.84 -3.22 -0.40
C TYR A 70 -3.94 -2.01 0.53
N THR A 71 -4.36 -2.25 1.77
CA THR A 71 -4.32 -1.26 2.85
C THR A 71 -4.06 -1.95 4.20
N GLN A 72 -3.71 -1.19 5.23
CA GLN A 72 -3.55 -1.77 6.56
C GLN A 72 -4.88 -2.38 7.04
N PRO A 73 -4.87 -3.55 7.72
CA PRO A 73 -6.10 -4.18 8.19
C PRO A 73 -7.00 -3.27 9.02
N GLU A 74 -6.39 -2.41 9.86
CA GLU A 74 -7.08 -1.40 10.66
C GLU A 74 -7.78 -0.34 9.79
N ALA A 75 -7.13 0.14 8.73
CA ALA A 75 -7.70 1.09 7.78
C ALA A 75 -8.93 0.48 7.06
N ALA A 76 -8.81 -0.76 6.61
CA ALA A 76 -9.93 -1.47 5.97
C ALA A 76 -11.11 -1.66 6.95
N ALA A 77 -10.81 -2.04 8.20
CA ALA A 77 -11.83 -2.19 9.24
C ALA A 77 -12.52 -0.87 9.56
N TYR A 78 -11.76 0.22 9.65
CA TYR A 78 -12.32 1.56 9.86
C TYR A 78 -13.21 1.97 8.69
N TYR A 79 -12.77 1.77 7.44
CA TYR A 79 -13.54 2.10 6.24
C TYR A 79 -14.88 1.36 6.21
N ARG A 80 -14.90 0.05 6.50
CA ARG A 80 -16.16 -0.72 6.55
C ARG A 80 -17.16 -0.18 7.56
N ARG A 81 -16.70 0.42 8.67
CA ARG A 81 -17.57 0.99 9.71
C ARG A 81 -18.03 2.42 9.41
N HIS A 82 -17.20 3.22 8.74
CA HIS A 82 -17.41 4.67 8.63
C HIS A 82 -17.56 5.18 7.19
N GLY A 83 -17.38 4.32 6.18
CA GLY A 83 -17.46 4.68 4.77
C GLY A 83 -16.30 5.55 4.26
N ARG A 84 -15.26 5.78 5.07
CA ARG A 84 -14.12 6.64 4.75
C ARG A 84 -12.84 6.12 5.39
N PHE A 85 -11.70 6.39 4.77
CA PHE A 85 -10.40 6.03 5.35
C PHE A 85 -9.98 7.01 6.46
N PRO A 86 -9.41 6.52 7.57
CA PRO A 86 -8.91 7.36 8.64
C PRO A 86 -7.60 8.07 8.24
N ASP A 87 -7.20 9.05 9.03
CA ASP A 87 -5.86 9.62 8.97
C ASP A 87 -4.79 8.53 9.14
N GLY A 88 -3.68 8.64 8.41
CA GLY A 88 -2.62 7.63 8.39
C GLY A 88 -2.96 6.37 7.60
N ALA A 89 -4.14 6.29 6.97
CA ALA A 89 -4.44 5.19 6.04
C ALA A 89 -3.50 5.23 4.83
N VAL A 90 -3.00 4.07 4.42
CA VAL A 90 -2.14 3.89 3.27
C VAL A 90 -2.81 2.96 2.29
N LEU A 91 -2.90 3.37 1.04
CA LEU A 91 -3.23 2.50 -0.08
C LEU A 91 -1.96 2.20 -0.86
N VAL A 92 -1.65 0.92 -1.00
CA VAL A 92 -0.58 0.46 -1.86
C VAL A 92 -1.22 -0.19 -3.07
N LYS A 93 -0.92 0.33 -4.27
CA LYS A 93 -1.33 -0.27 -5.53
C LYS A 93 -0.11 -0.81 -6.24
N GLU A 94 -0.16 -2.06 -6.68
CA GLU A 94 0.83 -2.62 -7.61
C GLU A 94 0.24 -2.83 -8.99
N ILE A 95 1.09 -2.71 -10.01
CA ILE A 95 0.83 -3.20 -11.36
C ILE A 95 1.84 -4.30 -11.64
N ARG A 96 1.33 -5.46 -12.01
CA ARG A 96 2.07 -6.68 -12.31
C ARG A 96 1.94 -7.03 -13.79
N ALA A 97 2.88 -7.81 -14.29
CA ALA A 97 2.76 -8.38 -15.63
C ALA A 97 1.53 -9.29 -15.71
N ILE A 98 0.91 -9.38 -16.89
CA ILE A 98 -0.08 -10.40 -17.18
C ILE A 98 0.67 -11.63 -17.71
N ARG A 99 0.31 -12.80 -17.21
CA ARG A 99 0.76 -14.11 -17.68
C ARG A 99 -0.44 -14.86 -18.21
N HIS A 100 -0.22 -15.65 -19.25
CA HIS A 100 -1.23 -16.47 -19.89
C HIS A 100 -0.77 -17.92 -19.82
N ALA A 101 -1.62 -18.83 -19.37
CA ALA A 101 -1.33 -20.26 -19.42
C ALA A 101 -2.60 -21.09 -19.51
N GLN A 102 -2.46 -22.28 -20.08
CA GLN A 102 -3.44 -23.35 -19.91
C GLN A 102 -3.21 -23.99 -18.54
N LEU A 103 -4.10 -23.71 -17.58
CA LEU A 103 -4.10 -24.34 -16.25
C LEU A 103 -5.06 -25.53 -16.23
N THR A 104 -5.00 -26.32 -15.15
CA THR A 104 -5.92 -27.45 -14.94
C THR A 104 -7.39 -27.03 -14.90
N THR A 105 -7.66 -25.75 -14.59
CA THR A 105 -8.99 -25.14 -14.55
C THR A 105 -9.37 -24.42 -15.85
N GLY A 106 -8.55 -24.48 -16.90
CA GLY A 106 -8.78 -23.82 -18.19
C GLY A 106 -7.70 -22.79 -18.56
N ALA A 107 -7.88 -22.13 -19.70
CA ALA A 107 -7.06 -20.99 -20.09
C ALA A 107 -7.26 -19.85 -19.09
N ALA A 108 -6.17 -19.33 -18.55
CA ALA A 108 -6.22 -18.33 -17.49
C ALA A 108 -5.18 -17.23 -17.70
N ASP A 109 -5.62 -16.02 -17.33
CA ASP A 109 -4.77 -14.85 -17.15
C ASP A 109 -4.49 -14.69 -15.66
N TYR A 110 -3.22 -14.49 -15.28
CA TYR A 110 -2.85 -14.30 -13.89
C TYR A 110 -1.69 -13.34 -13.72
N ALA A 111 -1.54 -12.86 -12.50
CA ALA A 111 -0.54 -11.87 -12.15
C ALA A 111 0.88 -12.48 -12.10
N GLY A 112 1.78 -11.94 -12.91
CA GLY A 112 3.21 -12.26 -12.93
C GLY A 112 4.05 -11.34 -12.03
N ASP A 113 5.23 -10.94 -12.50
CA ASP A 113 6.16 -10.11 -11.72
C ASP A 113 5.65 -8.68 -11.51
N ALA A 114 6.03 -8.06 -10.40
CA ALA A 114 5.71 -6.66 -10.13
C ALA A 114 6.48 -5.76 -11.12
N LYS A 115 5.77 -4.80 -11.72
CA LYS A 115 6.37 -3.78 -12.58
C LYS A 115 6.47 -2.45 -11.88
N VAL A 116 5.40 -2.06 -11.17
CA VAL A 116 5.27 -0.72 -10.60
C VAL A 116 4.49 -0.77 -9.30
N TRP A 117 4.89 0.07 -8.34
CA TRP A 117 4.16 0.31 -7.10
C TRP A 117 3.81 1.79 -6.94
N PHE A 118 2.63 2.03 -6.38
CA PHE A 118 2.15 3.34 -5.96
C PHE A 118 1.80 3.28 -4.48
N VAL A 119 2.32 4.23 -3.72
CA VAL A 119 1.96 4.42 -2.31
C VAL A 119 1.16 5.70 -2.20
N MET A 120 -0.02 5.62 -1.59
CA MET A 120 -0.93 6.73 -1.34
C MET A 120 -1.21 6.82 0.15
N VAL A 121 -0.99 7.97 0.78
CA VAL A 121 -1.14 8.13 2.24
C VAL A 121 -2.13 9.22 2.57
N LYS A 122 -3.16 8.93 3.36
CA LYS A 122 -4.14 9.91 3.83
C LYS A 122 -3.56 10.76 4.97
N ASP A 123 -3.46 12.06 4.73
CA ASP A 123 -3.15 13.07 5.74
C ASP A 123 -4.36 14.00 5.91
N ALA A 124 -5.14 13.75 6.96
CA ALA A 124 -6.40 14.44 7.22
C ALA A 124 -6.22 15.84 7.83
N ILE A 125 -5.06 16.12 8.43
CA ILE A 125 -4.79 17.39 9.11
C ILE A 125 -3.82 18.30 8.35
N GLY A 126 -3.29 17.84 7.21
CA GLY A 126 -2.43 18.65 6.34
C GLY A 126 -1.02 18.89 6.91
N ARG A 127 -0.41 17.86 7.51
CA ARG A 127 0.98 17.87 8.01
C ARG A 127 2.00 18.34 6.97
N PHE A 128 1.75 18.08 5.70
CA PHE A 128 2.69 18.38 4.60
C PHE A 128 2.13 19.39 3.59
N ALA A 129 1.33 20.34 4.06
CA ALA A 129 0.84 21.43 3.22
C ALA A 129 1.99 22.15 2.48
N GLY A 130 1.86 22.33 1.17
CA GLY A 130 2.89 22.95 0.32
C GLY A 130 4.03 22.02 -0.11
N HIS A 131 4.13 20.79 0.43
CA HIS A 131 5.10 19.82 -0.07
C HIS A 131 4.67 19.33 -1.45
N ARG A 132 5.61 19.26 -2.41
CA ARG A 132 5.27 18.97 -3.81
C ARG A 132 4.45 17.70 -3.93
N ASP A 133 4.82 16.62 -3.24
CA ASP A 133 4.20 15.29 -3.43
C ASP A 133 2.85 15.11 -2.74
N TRP A 134 2.35 16.16 -2.06
CA TRP A 134 1.06 16.20 -1.38
C TRP A 134 0.11 17.16 -2.10
N GLU A 135 -1.15 16.77 -2.24
CA GLU A 135 -2.18 17.65 -2.79
C GLU A 135 -2.85 18.51 -1.70
N ASP A 136 -3.02 19.80 -1.99
CA ASP A 136 -3.59 20.91 -1.19
C ASP A 136 -4.37 20.51 0.09
N GLY A 137 -3.63 20.29 1.19
CA GLY A 137 -4.13 20.37 2.56
C GLY A 137 -5.11 19.27 3.03
N ARG A 138 -5.46 18.30 2.18
CA ARG A 138 -6.26 17.10 2.54
C ARG A 138 -5.53 15.80 2.14
N GLY A 139 -4.20 15.90 2.12
CA GLY A 139 -3.33 15.38 1.09
C GLY A 139 -3.18 13.87 1.03
N GLN A 140 -2.99 13.40 -0.20
CA GLN A 140 -2.44 12.10 -0.54
C GLN A 140 -0.94 12.30 -0.87
N SER A 141 -0.02 11.60 -0.20
CA SER A 141 1.36 11.48 -0.68
C SER A 141 1.42 10.48 -1.82
N PHE A 142 2.11 10.78 -2.92
CA PHE A 142 2.36 9.82 -3.98
C PHE A 142 3.86 9.59 -4.16
N ARG A 143 4.31 8.35 -3.96
CA ARG A 143 5.62 7.90 -4.46
C ARG A 143 5.46 6.74 -5.42
N LEU A 144 6.06 6.93 -6.60
CA LEU A 144 6.45 5.87 -7.50
C LEU A 144 7.80 5.35 -6.99
N SER A 145 7.90 4.08 -6.60
CA SER A 145 9.22 3.47 -6.53
C SER A 145 9.59 3.05 -7.95
N ASP A 146 10.63 3.66 -8.52
CA ASP A 146 11.29 3.13 -9.71
C ASP A 146 11.92 1.80 -9.33
N LEU A 147 11.21 0.70 -9.58
CA LEU A 147 11.81 -0.62 -9.70
C LEU A 147 11.80 -1.02 -11.16
N LEU A 148 12.58 -0.28 -11.94
CA LEU A 148 13.28 -0.85 -13.08
C LEU A 148 14.77 -0.68 -12.78
N GLY A 149 15.35 -1.72 -12.19
CA GLY A 149 16.72 -2.06 -12.55
C GLY A 149 16.77 -2.15 -14.07
N GLU A 150 17.77 -1.50 -14.64
CA GLU A 150 17.98 -1.26 -16.06
C GLU A 150 17.55 -2.44 -16.95
N SER A 151 16.43 -2.29 -17.65
CA SER A 151 16.22 -2.89 -18.98
C SER A 151 14.86 -2.48 -19.54
N GLY A 152 14.90 -1.77 -20.67
CA GLY A 152 13.77 -1.69 -21.60
C GLY A 152 12.83 -0.50 -21.41
N THR A 153 13.19 0.63 -22.02
CA THR A 153 12.29 1.54 -22.74
C THR A 153 10.80 1.51 -22.32
N GLY A 154 10.49 2.07 -21.16
CA GLY A 154 9.12 2.16 -20.64
C GLY A 154 8.95 3.40 -19.80
N ALA A 155 8.94 4.56 -20.46
CA ALA A 155 8.61 5.89 -19.95
C ALA A 155 8.74 6.09 -18.42
N ALA A 156 9.92 6.55 -17.98
CA ALA A 156 10.03 7.33 -16.75
C ALA A 156 8.95 8.42 -16.77
N GLY A 157 7.89 8.24 -15.98
CA GLY A 157 6.72 9.09 -16.02
C GLY A 157 7.08 10.48 -15.54
N LYS A 158 7.13 11.46 -16.45
CA LYS A 158 7.34 12.88 -16.06
C LYS A 158 6.39 13.23 -14.90
N PRO A 159 6.85 13.92 -13.83
CA PRO A 159 6.06 14.16 -12.62
C PRO A 159 4.64 14.71 -12.85
N GLY A 160 4.46 15.56 -13.86
CA GLY A 160 3.15 16.13 -14.23
C GLY A 160 2.16 15.14 -14.86
N ARG A 161 2.64 14.09 -15.55
CA ARG A 161 1.79 13.03 -16.13
C ARG A 161 1.29 12.07 -15.05
N CYS A 162 2.14 11.75 -14.08
CA CYS A 162 1.78 10.89 -12.95
C CYS A 162 0.71 11.52 -12.05
N ARG A 163 0.85 12.82 -11.70
CA ARG A 163 -0.18 13.55 -10.95
C ARG A 163 -1.52 13.59 -11.67
N ARG A 164 -1.52 13.74 -13.00
CA ARG A 164 -2.76 13.75 -13.80
C ARG A 164 -3.41 12.36 -13.85
N CYS A 165 -2.62 11.30 -13.99
CA CYS A 165 -3.11 9.92 -13.94
C CYS A 165 -3.66 9.57 -12.55
N LEU A 166 -2.96 9.93 -11.48
CA LEU A 166 -3.38 9.67 -10.10
C LEU A 166 -4.58 10.53 -9.67
N ARG A 167 -4.68 11.80 -10.11
CA ARG A 167 -5.92 12.58 -9.99
C ARG A 167 -7.08 11.94 -10.73
N TYR A 168 -6.84 11.46 -11.95
CA TYR A 168 -7.86 10.75 -12.72
C TYR A 168 -8.33 9.48 -12.02
N TYR A 169 -7.39 8.69 -11.46
CA TYR A 169 -7.72 7.51 -10.67
C TYR A 169 -8.41 7.91 -9.36
N SER A 170 -7.83 8.71 -8.48
CA SER A 170 -8.43 9.15 -7.20
C SER A 170 -9.83 9.77 -7.37
N ALA A 171 -10.06 10.58 -8.41
CA ALA A 171 -11.37 11.20 -8.65
C ALA A 171 -12.45 10.20 -9.11
N ARG A 172 -12.07 9.15 -9.83
CA ARG A 172 -12.98 8.12 -10.37
C ARG A 172 -13.07 6.85 -9.53
N SER A 173 -11.99 6.41 -8.89
CA SER A 173 -12.01 5.28 -7.95
C SER A 173 -12.55 5.66 -6.59
N GLY A 174 -12.69 6.95 -6.29
CA GLY A 174 -13.44 7.45 -5.14
C GLY A 174 -12.86 7.06 -3.77
N CYS A 175 -11.66 6.45 -3.72
CA CYS A 175 -11.15 5.83 -2.49
C CYS A 175 -10.95 6.83 -1.34
N PHE A 176 -10.62 8.09 -1.60
CA PHE A 176 -10.34 9.10 -0.56
C PHE A 176 -11.26 10.33 -0.60
N ARG A 177 -12.49 10.18 -1.10
CA ARG A 177 -13.51 11.24 -0.98
C ARG A 177 -13.79 11.58 0.47
#